data_AF-A0A7W1I944-F1
#
_entry.id   AF-A0A7W1I944-F1
#
_cell.length_a   1.000
_cell.length_b   1.000
_cell.length_c   1.000
_cell.angle_alpha   90.00
_cell.angle_beta   90.00
_cell.angle_gamma   90.00
#
_symmetry.space_group_name_H-M   'P 1'
#
loop_
_entity.id
_entity.type
_entity.pdbx_description
1 polymer ?
#
loop_
_entity_poly.entity_id
_entity_poly.type
_entity_poly.pdbx_seq_one_letter_code
_entity_poly.pdbx_strand_id
1 'polypeptide(L)'
;AVRQVLAPIAELVELDDEGLCCGAGGVYSATQPLLAGAIRDVKLAAIARTGAAVVASANPGCILHLQAAGLDVRHPVELLAEALI
;
A
#
# COMPACT_ATOMS: atom_id res chain seq x y z
N ALA A 1 14.04 -2.81 -5.99
CA ALA A 1 13.97 -1.35 -5.78
C ALA A 1 13.40 -0.99 -4.40
N VAL A 2 12.07 -0.92 -4.19
CA VAL A 2 11.48 -0.43 -2.92
C VAL A 2 12.02 -1.16 -1.68
N ARG A 3 12.01 -2.51 -1.68
CA ARG A 3 12.57 -3.31 -0.57
C ARG A 3 14.02 -2.97 -0.26
N GLN A 4 14.86 -2.83 -1.30
CA GLN A 4 16.27 -2.52 -1.12
C GLN A 4 16.51 -1.11 -0.55
N VAL A 5 15.63 -0.15 -0.90
CA VAL A 5 15.71 1.23 -0.38
C VAL A 5 15.27 1.31 1.07
N LEU A 6 14.26 0.54 1.48
CA LEU A 6 13.69 0.61 2.83
C LEU A 6 14.34 -0.35 3.83
N ALA A 7 14.92 -1.47 3.39
CA ALA A 7 15.54 -2.45 4.27
C ALA A 7 16.59 -1.89 5.26
N PRO A 8 17.38 -0.85 4.92
CA PRO A 8 18.33 -0.26 5.88
C PRO A 8 17.69 0.57 7.01
N ILE A 9 16.43 0.98 6.86
CA ILE A 9 15.77 1.95 7.76
C ILE A 9 14.48 1.41 8.39
N ALA A 10 14.00 0.24 7.98
CA ALA A 10 12.76 -0.35 8.47
C ALA A 10 12.80 -1.88 8.41
N GLU A 11 12.11 -2.52 9.36
CA GLU A 11 11.77 -3.93 9.25
C GLU A 11 10.68 -4.11 8.18
N LEU A 12 10.95 -4.97 7.21
CA LEU A 12 10.03 -5.22 6.10
C LEU A 12 9.21 -6.47 6.36
N VAL A 13 7.88 -6.30 6.42
CA VAL A 13 6.92 -7.41 6.46
C VAL A 13 6.28 -7.54 5.09
N GLU A 14 6.44 -8.70 4.47
CA GLU A 14 5.84 -8.99 3.17
C GLU A 14 4.36 -9.31 3.30
N LEU A 15 3.56 -8.90 2.30
CA LEU A 15 2.16 -9.28 2.21
C LEU A 15 2.02 -10.71 1.66
N ASP A 16 1.12 -11.48 2.24
CA ASP A 16 0.78 -12.85 1.83
C ASP A 16 -0.37 -12.86 0.81
N ASP A 17 -0.30 -11.98 -0.19
CA ASP A 17 -1.34 -11.85 -1.23
C ASP A 17 -0.81 -11.97 -2.67
N GLU A 18 0.40 -12.51 -2.82
CA GLU A 18 1.03 -12.77 -4.12
C GLU A 18 1.14 -11.53 -5.02
N GLY A 19 1.15 -10.32 -4.44
CA GLY A 19 1.24 -9.08 -5.20
C GLY A 19 -0.09 -8.66 -5.82
N LEU A 20 -1.21 -9.08 -5.23
CA LEU A 20 -2.55 -8.69 -5.68
C LEU A 20 -2.68 -7.16 -5.86
N CYS A 21 -3.45 -6.73 -6.85
CA CYS A 21 -3.71 -5.31 -7.07
C CYS A 21 -4.43 -4.68 -5.85
N CYS A 22 -4.25 -3.37 -5.65
CA CYS A 22 -4.97 -2.60 -4.62
C CYS A 22 -6.40 -2.20 -5.05
N GLY A 23 -6.77 -2.34 -6.32
CA GLY A 23 -8.08 -1.98 -6.87
C GLY A 23 -8.17 -0.57 -7.47
N ALA A 24 -7.15 0.27 -7.31
CA ALA A 24 -7.20 1.69 -7.63
C ALA A 24 -7.19 2.09 -9.12
N GLY A 25 -7.21 1.14 -10.07
CA GLY A 25 -6.80 1.29 -11.48
C GLY A 25 -7.47 2.36 -12.36
N GLY A 26 -7.37 3.65 -12.00
CA GLY A 26 -7.82 4.81 -12.77
C GLY A 26 -9.28 4.72 -13.22
N VAL A 27 -9.51 4.70 -14.53
CA VAL A 27 -10.86 4.58 -15.11
C VAL A 27 -11.58 3.31 -14.64
N TYR A 28 -10.85 2.23 -14.38
CA TYR A 28 -11.47 1.00 -13.90
C TYR A 28 -12.10 1.18 -12.52
N SER A 29 -11.41 1.82 -11.57
CA SER A 29 -11.98 2.03 -10.23
C SER A 29 -13.16 2.99 -10.25
N ALA A 30 -13.17 3.96 -11.17
CA ALA A 30 -14.29 4.87 -11.36
C ALA A 30 -15.51 4.20 -12.02
N THR A 31 -15.29 3.32 -12.99
CA THR A 31 -16.37 2.64 -13.73
C THR A 31 -16.85 1.36 -13.07
N GLN A 32 -16.03 0.74 -12.23
CA GLN A 32 -16.31 -0.50 -11.50
C GLN A 32 -16.06 -0.34 -9.98
N PRO A 33 -16.74 0.62 -9.31
CA PRO A 33 -16.43 0.97 -7.92
C PRO A 33 -16.66 -0.16 -6.93
N LEU A 34 -17.67 -1.01 -7.17
CA LEU A 34 -17.95 -2.17 -6.30
C LEU A 34 -16.84 -3.21 -6.37
N LEU A 35 -16.35 -3.50 -7.58
CA LEU A 35 -15.28 -4.48 -7.77
C LEU A 35 -13.93 -3.93 -7.30
N ALA A 36 -13.65 -2.65 -7.54
CA ALA A 36 -12.49 -1.98 -6.98
C ALA A 36 -12.49 -2.03 -5.44
N GLY A 37 -13.65 -1.78 -4.82
CA GLY A 37 -13.84 -1.93 -3.37
C GLY A 37 -13.58 -3.36 -2.89
N ALA A 38 -14.15 -4.37 -3.56
CA ALA A 38 -13.93 -5.77 -3.20
C ALA A 38 -12.45 -6.18 -3.31
N ILE A 39 -11.73 -5.72 -4.33
CA ILE A 39 -10.28 -5.96 -4.48
C ILE A 39 -9.53 -5.27 -3.33
N ARG A 40 -9.90 -4.02 -3.01
CA ARG A 40 -9.31 -3.30 -1.88
C ARG A 40 -9.51 -4.05 -0.58
N ASP A 41 -10.70 -4.59 -0.31
CA ASP A 41 -10.98 -5.29 0.94
C ASP A 41 -10.12 -6.55 1.12
N VAL A 42 -9.84 -7.28 0.04
CA VAL A 42 -8.89 -8.41 0.07
C VAL A 42 -7.47 -7.93 0.41
N LYS A 43 -7.03 -6.82 -0.21
CA LYS A 43 -5.72 -6.20 0.07
C LYS A 43 -5.62 -5.71 1.52
N LEU A 44 -6.68 -5.09 2.05
CA LEU A 44 -6.74 -4.63 3.44
C LEU A 44 -6.63 -5.80 4.42
N ALA A 45 -7.30 -6.92 4.14
CA ALA A 45 -7.19 -8.12 4.96
C ALA A 45 -5.75 -8.68 4.99
N ALA A 46 -5.04 -8.65 3.86
CA ALA A 46 -3.62 -9.05 3.80
C ALA A 46 -2.72 -8.12 4.60
N ILE A 47 -2.90 -6.80 4.45
CA ILE A 47 -2.17 -5.81 5.24
C ILE A 47 -2.42 -5.99 6.73
N ALA A 48 -3.68 -6.19 7.14
CA ALA A 48 -4.04 -6.35 8.55
C ALA A 48 -3.35 -7.56 9.21
N ARG A 49 -3.13 -8.66 8.48
CA ARG A 49 -2.42 -9.85 9.00
C ARG A 49 -0.95 -9.58 9.35
N THR A 50 -0.33 -8.56 8.75
CA THR A 50 1.07 -8.21 9.04
C THR A 50 1.27 -7.53 10.40
N GLY A 51 0.22 -6.85 10.91
CA GLY A 51 0.35 -5.97 12.07
C GLY A 51 1.23 -4.74 11.84
N ALA A 52 1.63 -4.45 10.61
CA ALA A 52 2.46 -3.29 10.28
C ALA A 52 1.72 -1.97 10.53
N ALA A 53 2.43 -0.98 11.08
CA ALA A 53 1.88 0.34 11.36
C ALA A 53 1.75 1.22 10.10
N VAL A 54 2.61 1.00 9.11
CA VAL A 54 2.73 1.83 7.90
C VAL A 54 2.83 0.93 6.67
N VAL A 55 2.16 1.31 5.58
CA VAL A 55 2.25 0.65 4.28
C VAL A 55 3.07 1.51 3.33
N ALA A 56 4.12 0.95 2.73
CA ALA A 56 4.90 1.64 1.71
C ALA A 56 4.34 1.35 0.30
N SER A 57 4.01 2.38 -0.47
CA SER A 57 3.57 2.25 -1.87
C SER A 57 4.22 3.30 -2.76
N ALA A 58 4.81 2.87 -3.88
CA ALA A 58 5.33 3.79 -4.90
C ALA A 58 4.25 4.22 -5.94
N ASN A 59 3.01 3.76 -5.77
CA ASN A 59 1.91 4.08 -6.67
C ASN A 59 0.92 5.05 -5.99
N PRO A 60 0.73 6.28 -6.53
CA PRO A 60 -0.14 7.29 -5.91
C PRO A 60 -1.61 6.87 -5.90
N GLY A 61 -2.06 6.10 -6.90
CA GLY A 61 -3.41 5.55 -6.92
C GLY A 61 -3.65 4.58 -5.76
N CYS A 62 -2.73 3.65 -5.51
CA CYS A 62 -2.81 2.76 -4.35
C CYS A 62 -2.69 3.53 -3.03
N ILE A 63 -1.82 4.54 -2.94
CA ILE A 63 -1.72 5.41 -1.76
C ILE A 63 -3.10 6.01 -1.44
N LEU A 64 -3.68 6.76 -2.37
CA LEU A 64 -4.96 7.44 -2.15
C LEU A 64 -6.10 6.45 -1.87
N HIS A 65 -6.15 5.33 -2.60
CA HIS A 65 -7.24 4.37 -2.50
C HIS A 65 -7.24 3.59 -1.17
N LEU A 66 -6.06 3.28 -0.64
CA LEU A 66 -5.87 2.62 0.65
C LEU A 66 -5.95 3.61 1.83
N GLN A 67 -5.48 4.85 1.67
CA GLN A 67 -5.69 5.93 2.65
C GLN A 67 -7.18 6.24 2.83
N ALA A 68 -7.97 6.18 1.76
CA ALA A 68 -9.43 6.31 1.85
C ALA A 68 -10.10 5.19 2.66
N ALA A 69 -9.37 4.10 2.97
CA ALA A 69 -9.81 3.04 3.87
C ALA A 69 -9.19 3.15 5.29
N GLY A 70 -8.49 4.25 5.59
CA GLY A 70 -7.98 4.56 6.93
C GLY A 70 -6.58 4.03 7.24
N LEU A 71 -5.85 3.50 6.25
CA LEU A 71 -4.45 3.09 6.46
C LEU A 71 -3.50 4.29 6.36
N ASP A 72 -2.42 4.24 7.14
CA ASP A 72 -1.25 5.09 6.89
C ASP A 72 -0.42 4.48 5.76
N VAL A 73 -0.50 5.11 4.59
CA VAL A 73 0.19 4.67 3.38
C VAL A 73 1.09 5.79 2.91
N ARG A 74 2.38 5.51 2.79
CA ARG A 74 3.42 6.50 2.51
C ARG A 74 4.23 6.14 1.28
N HIS A 75 4.71 7.15 0.57
CA HIS A 75 5.65 6.92 -0.51
C HIS A 75 7.04 6.54 0.07
N PRO A 76 7.77 5.55 -0.49
CA PRO A 76 9.05 5.11 0.06
C PRO A 76 10.10 6.22 0.22
N VAL A 77 10.06 7.23 -0.65
CA VAL A 77 10.98 8.39 -0.55
C VAL A 77 10.67 9.29 0.65
N GLU A 78 9.40 9.37 1.08
CA GLU A 78 9.04 10.12 2.29
C GLU A 78 9.62 9.42 3.53
N LEU A 79 9.47 8.10 3.61
CA LEU A 79 10.05 7.29 4.69
C LEU A 79 11.58 7.39 4.72
N LEU A 80 12.21 7.37 3.55
CA LEU A 80 13.66 7.58 3.44
C LEU A 80 14.07 8.97 3.91
N ALA A 81 13.33 10.01 3.51
CA ALA A 81 13.61 11.38 3.93
C ALA A 81 13.47 11.54 5.45
N GLU A 82 12.43 10.98 6.06
CA GLU A 82 12.21 11.00 7.51
C GLU A 82 13.35 10.31 8.28
N ALA A 83 13.93 9.23 7.74
CA ALA A 83 15.03 8.50 8.38
C ALA A 83 16.41 9.20 8.25
N LEU A 84 16.53 10.23 7.40
CA LEU A 84 17.78 10.97 7.18
C LEU A 84 17.91 12.23 8.02
N ILE A 85 16.89 12.58 8.80
CA ILE A 85 16.82 13.78 9.65
C ILE A 85 16.94 13.36 11.11
#